data_AF-A0A089NW68-F1
#
_entry.id   AF-A0A089NW68-F1
#
_cell.length_a   1.000
_cell.length_b   1.000
_cell.length_c   1.000
_cell.angle_alpha   90.00
_cell.angle_beta   90.00
_cell.angle_gamma   90.00
#
_symmetry.space_group_name_H-M   'P 1'
#
loop_
_entity.id
_entity.type
_entity.pdbx_description
1 polymer ?
#
loop_
_entity_poly.entity_id
_entity_poly.type
_entity_poly.pdbx_seq_one_letter_code
_entity_poly.pdbx_strand_id
1 'polypeptide(L)'
;MLLGSAGWATAQTAPPPPAGTASATADNAVMLTVFLRHDQSRPLADLNAQLARQGFYKAFPPPGIEVVSWTVVMGIGQIIVLRLPASRLREVNRVLEDTAWGAYRTEFYPTYDYKAVGLGEHEKAR
;
A
#
# COMPACT_ATOMS: atom_id res chain seq x y z
N MET A 1 0.77 47.03 -37.79
CA MET A 1 1.29 45.66 -37.58
C MET A 1 2.30 45.72 -36.44
N LEU A 2 1.90 45.43 -35.20
CA LEU A 2 2.83 45.17 -34.10
C LEU A 2 2.30 43.96 -33.33
N LEU A 3 3.15 42.94 -33.28
CA LEU A 3 2.88 41.58 -32.79
C LEU A 3 2.83 41.55 -31.27
N GLY A 4 1.79 40.92 -30.71
CA GLY A 4 1.68 40.61 -29.29
C GLY A 4 2.60 39.46 -28.90
N SER A 5 3.37 39.63 -27.83
CA SER A 5 4.19 38.60 -27.22
C SER A 5 3.33 37.71 -26.32
N ALA A 6 3.07 36.49 -26.74
CA ALA A 6 2.48 35.45 -25.90
C ALA A 6 3.54 34.92 -24.92
N GLY A 7 3.32 35.17 -23.63
CA GLY A 7 4.14 34.60 -22.56
C GLY A 7 3.82 33.12 -22.38
N TRP A 8 4.83 32.26 -22.49
CA TRP A 8 4.71 30.83 -22.23
C TRP A 8 4.71 30.60 -20.72
N ALA A 9 3.64 29.99 -20.20
CA ALA A 9 3.57 29.54 -18.82
C ALA A 9 4.29 28.20 -18.69
N THR A 10 5.39 28.17 -17.93
CA THR A 10 6.07 26.92 -17.54
C THR A 10 5.37 26.34 -16.32
N ALA A 11 4.72 25.18 -16.45
CA ALA A 11 4.22 24.43 -15.30
C ALA A 11 5.42 23.87 -14.51
N GLN A 12 5.69 24.44 -13.34
CA GLN A 12 6.78 24.00 -12.48
C GLN A 12 6.30 22.82 -11.64
N THR A 13 6.76 21.62 -11.98
CA THR A 13 6.48 20.42 -11.18
C THR A 13 7.20 20.55 -9.84
N ALA A 14 6.44 20.54 -8.75
CA ALA A 14 7.01 20.56 -7.41
C ALA A 14 7.94 19.35 -7.23
N PRO A 15 9.11 19.51 -6.56
CA PRO A 15 9.97 18.39 -6.26
C PRO A 15 9.21 17.33 -5.44
N PRO A 16 9.44 16.03 -5.69
CA PRO A 16 8.76 14.97 -4.95
C PRO A 16 9.05 15.11 -3.44
N PRO A 17 8.05 14.84 -2.57
CA PRO A 17 8.27 14.85 -1.13
C PRO A 17 9.40 13.87 -0.74
N PRO A 18 10.14 14.14 0.36
CA PRO A 18 11.13 13.22 0.88
C PRO A 18 10.56 11.80 1.01
N ALA A 19 11.34 10.80 0.61
CA ALA A 19 10.95 9.40 0.74
C ALA A 19 10.58 9.09 2.21
N GLY A 20 9.35 8.65 2.44
CA GLY A 20 8.85 8.28 3.78
C GLY A 20 7.90 9.27 4.45
N THR A 21 7.69 10.48 3.92
CA THR A 21 6.74 11.46 4.52
C THR A 21 5.52 11.75 3.65
N ALA A 22 5.44 11.19 2.45
CA ALA A 22 4.32 11.40 1.55
C ALA A 22 3.02 10.78 2.11
N SER A 23 1.93 11.54 2.01
CA SER A 23 0.57 11.09 2.30
C SER A 23 -0.17 10.74 1.00
N ALA A 24 -1.09 9.78 1.10
CA ALA A 24 -1.96 9.39 0.00
C ALA A 24 -3.00 10.48 -0.33
N THR A 25 -3.18 10.77 -1.61
CA THR A 25 -4.21 11.63 -2.19
C THR A 25 -4.92 10.89 -3.32
N ALA A 26 -6.06 11.40 -3.81
CA ALA A 26 -6.76 10.78 -4.94
C ALA A 26 -5.86 10.59 -6.18
N ASP A 27 -4.91 11.50 -6.41
CA ASP A 27 -4.07 11.51 -7.62
C ASP A 27 -2.79 10.67 -7.50
N ASN A 28 -2.37 10.30 -6.29
CA ASN A 28 -1.10 9.60 -6.06
C ASN A 28 -1.24 8.24 -5.34
N ALA A 29 -2.45 7.92 -4.87
CA ALA A 29 -2.70 6.73 -4.08
C ALA A 29 -2.77 5.49 -4.96
N VAL A 30 -2.15 4.42 -4.46
CA VAL A 30 -2.41 3.05 -4.86
C VAL A 30 -3.06 2.32 -3.69
N MET A 31 -3.78 1.25 -3.99
CA MET A 31 -4.17 0.25 -3.01
C MET A 31 -3.18 -0.91 -3.07
N LEU A 32 -2.83 -1.48 -1.93
CA LEU A 32 -1.99 -2.68 -1.87
C LEU A 32 -2.72 -3.75 -1.07
N THR A 33 -3.04 -4.87 -1.71
CA THR A 33 -3.51 -6.07 -1.02
C THR A 33 -2.31 -6.95 -0.71
N VAL A 34 -2.08 -7.20 0.59
CA VAL A 34 -1.02 -8.07 1.10
C VAL A 34 -1.68 -9.33 1.66
N PHE A 35 -1.26 -10.49 1.16
CA PHE A 35 -1.54 -11.77 1.80
C PHE A 35 -0.35 -12.16 2.66
N LEU A 36 -0.56 -12.28 3.96
CA LEU A 36 0.37 -12.88 4.91
C LEU A 36 -0.09 -14.32 5.16
N ARG A 37 0.32 -15.25 4.29
CA ARG A 37 -0.16 -16.62 4.37
C ARG A 37 0.47 -17.38 5.52
N HIS A 38 -0.35 -18.13 6.25
CA HIS A 38 0.13 -18.98 7.34
C HIS A 38 1.10 -20.03 6.83
N ASP A 39 2.14 -20.27 7.62
CA ASP A 39 2.95 -21.48 7.51
C ASP A 39 2.36 -22.57 8.43
N GLN A 40 1.56 -23.47 7.83
CA GLN A 40 0.91 -24.55 8.58
C GLN A 40 1.86 -25.71 8.92
N SER A 41 3.13 -25.65 8.50
CA SER A 41 4.13 -26.66 8.89
C SER A 41 4.70 -26.42 10.30
N ARG A 42 4.40 -25.27 10.91
CA ARG A 42 4.94 -24.84 12.20
C ARG A 42 3.84 -24.50 13.21
N PRO A 43 4.06 -24.75 14.52
CA PRO A 43 3.12 -24.33 15.55
C PRO A 43 2.92 -22.81 15.61
N LEU A 44 1.69 -22.37 15.86
CA LEU A 44 1.33 -20.94 15.93
C LEU A 44 2.15 -20.18 17.00
N ALA A 45 2.46 -20.82 18.13
CA ALA A 45 3.25 -20.23 19.20
C ALA A 45 4.66 -19.82 18.72
N ASP A 46 5.31 -20.67 17.92
CA ASP A 46 6.65 -20.41 17.39
C ASP A 46 6.66 -19.26 16.38
N LEU A 47 5.62 -19.21 15.53
CA LEU A 47 5.41 -18.13 14.56
C LEU A 47 5.19 -16.79 15.29
N ASN A 48 4.35 -16.77 16.32
CA ASN A 48 4.09 -15.57 17.11
C ASN A 48 5.33 -15.10 17.88
N ALA A 49 6.10 -16.02 18.46
CA ALA A 49 7.36 -15.67 19.12
C ALA A 49 8.38 -15.10 18.13
N GLN A 50 8.43 -15.62 16.91
CA GLN A 50 9.25 -15.07 15.84
C GLN A 50 8.82 -13.66 15.45
N LEU A 51 7.53 -13.42 15.18
CA LEU A 51 7.00 -12.10 14.85
C LEU A 51 7.30 -11.07 15.95
N ALA A 52 7.20 -11.48 17.22
CA ALA A 52 7.54 -10.62 18.35
C ALA A 52 9.04 -10.26 18.37
N ARG A 53 9.94 -11.24 18.19
CA ARG A 53 11.40 -10.99 18.11
C ARG A 53 11.78 -10.10 16.93
N GLN A 54 11.11 -10.27 15.79
CA GLN A 54 11.32 -9.47 14.58
C GLN A 54 10.63 -8.09 14.64
N GLY A 55 9.79 -7.84 15.64
CA GLY A 55 9.15 -6.54 15.83
C GLY A 55 8.05 -6.21 14.83
N PHE A 56 7.38 -7.20 14.25
CA PHE A 56 6.34 -7.02 13.22
C PHE A 56 5.28 -5.98 13.61
N TYR A 57 4.58 -6.19 14.73
CA TYR A 57 3.52 -5.29 15.18
C TYR A 57 4.00 -3.92 15.66
N LYS A 58 5.32 -3.74 15.84
CA LYS A 58 5.92 -2.43 16.14
C LYS A 58 6.21 -1.65 14.87
N ALA A 59 6.62 -2.33 13.80
CA ALA A 59 7.06 -1.71 12.56
C ALA A 59 5.96 -1.58 11.50
N PHE A 60 5.00 -2.51 11.49
CA PHE A 60 3.93 -2.59 10.49
C PHE A 60 2.56 -2.16 11.05
N PRO A 61 1.80 -1.33 10.31
CA PRO A 61 2.21 -0.63 9.09
C PRO A 61 3.17 0.54 9.40
N PRO A 62 3.99 0.98 8.42
CA PRO A 62 4.80 2.19 8.59
C PRO A 62 3.93 3.43 8.90
N PRO A 63 4.44 4.42 9.65
CA PRO A 63 3.68 5.63 9.98
C PRO A 63 3.12 6.35 8.76
N GLY A 64 1.85 6.75 8.81
CA GLY A 64 1.18 7.48 7.71
C GLY A 64 0.74 6.61 6.54
N ILE A 65 0.89 5.28 6.61
CA ILE A 65 0.24 4.34 5.70
C ILE A 65 -1.16 4.01 6.24
N GLU A 66 -2.19 4.14 5.41
CA GLU A 66 -3.56 3.88 5.82
C GLU A 66 -3.87 2.38 5.72
N VAL A 67 -4.48 1.81 6.76
CA VAL A 67 -5.04 0.46 6.73
C VAL A 67 -6.52 0.56 6.36
N VAL A 68 -6.86 0.12 5.14
CA VAL A 68 -8.24 0.06 4.65
C VAL A 68 -8.98 -1.15 5.24
N SER A 69 -8.30 -2.30 5.33
CA SER A 69 -8.82 -3.48 6.01
C SER A 69 -7.71 -4.38 6.52
N TRP A 70 -8.00 -5.12 7.59
CA TRP A 70 -7.13 -6.16 8.14
C TRP A 70 -8.02 -7.30 8.63
N THR A 71 -7.93 -8.47 8.00
CA THR A 71 -8.75 -9.65 8.33
C THR A 71 -7.92 -10.91 8.40
N VAL A 72 -8.33 -11.84 9.26
CA VAL A 72 -7.82 -13.21 9.27
C VAL A 72 -8.78 -14.07 8.46
N VAL A 73 -8.28 -14.66 7.38
CA VAL A 73 -9.03 -15.60 6.54
C VAL A 73 -8.57 -17.01 6.86
N MET A 74 -9.47 -17.79 7.44
CA MET A 74 -9.20 -19.17 7.85
C MET A 74 -8.63 -19.99 6.68
N GLY A 75 -7.52 -20.71 6.94
CA GLY A 75 -6.82 -21.50 5.92
C GLY A 75 -5.92 -20.70 4.98
N ILE A 76 -6.03 -19.38 4.94
CA ILE A 76 -5.14 -18.51 4.16
C ILE A 76 -4.09 -17.87 5.07
N GLY A 77 -4.52 -17.12 6.08
CA GLY A 77 -3.64 -16.19 6.78
C GLY A 77 -4.30 -14.85 7.02
N GLN A 78 -3.50 -13.79 7.05
CA GLN A 78 -4.01 -12.44 7.17
C GLN A 78 -4.06 -11.79 5.78
N ILE A 79 -5.15 -11.07 5.50
CA ILE A 79 -5.28 -10.22 4.32
C ILE A 79 -5.39 -8.79 4.79
N ILE A 80 -4.48 -7.95 4.29
CA ILE A 80 -4.38 -6.54 4.67
C ILE A 80 -4.48 -5.72 3.39
N VAL A 81 -5.39 -4.76 3.38
CA VAL A 81 -5.50 -3.78 2.29
C VAL A 81 -5.00 -2.45 2.82
N LEU A 82 -3.99 -1.88 2.16
CA LEU A 82 -3.41 -0.59 2.50
C LEU A 82 -3.74 0.44 1.41
N ARG A 83 -3.83 1.71 1.81
CA ARG A 83 -3.80 2.85 0.90
C ARG A 83 -2.54 3.67 1.18
N LEU A 84 -1.77 3.95 0.13
CA LEU A 84 -0.46 4.59 0.24
C LEU A 84 -0.10 5.32 -1.06
N PRO A 85 0.75 6.36 -1.01
CA PRO A 85 1.32 6.91 -2.23
C PRO A 85 2.29 5.89 -2.85
N ALA A 86 2.31 5.80 -4.19
CA ALA A 86 3.15 4.83 -4.91
C ALA A 86 4.64 4.93 -4.55
N SER A 87 5.13 6.14 -4.24
CA SER A 87 6.51 6.40 -3.82
C SER A 87 6.92 5.72 -2.51
N ARG A 88 5.96 5.30 -1.67
CA ARG A 88 6.20 4.62 -0.38
C ARG A 88 6.04 3.10 -0.45
N LEU A 89 5.78 2.52 -1.63
CA LEU A 89 5.63 1.08 -1.78
C LEU A 89 6.87 0.30 -1.32
N ARG A 90 8.07 0.82 -1.62
CA ARG A 90 9.35 0.21 -1.18
C ARG A 90 9.46 0.16 0.34
N GLU A 91 9.01 1.19 1.04
CA GLU A 91 9.05 1.25 2.51
C GLU A 91 8.18 0.16 3.13
N VAL A 92 6.96 0.01 2.64
CA VAL A 92 6.04 -1.05 3.09
C VAL A 92 6.61 -2.44 2.79
N ASN A 93 7.13 -2.65 1.58
CA ASN A 93 7.79 -3.91 1.23
C ASN A 93 8.91 -4.21 2.23
N ARG A 94 9.80 -3.23 2.47
CA ARG A 94 10.97 -3.44 3.34
C ARG A 94 10.60 -3.82 4.77
N VAL A 95 9.58 -3.19 5.35
CA VAL A 95 9.09 -3.57 6.68
C VAL A 95 8.59 -5.02 6.70
N LEU A 96 7.90 -5.46 5.65
CA LEU A 96 7.42 -6.84 5.57
C LEU A 96 8.56 -7.85 5.32
N GLU A 97 9.56 -7.50 4.52
CA GLU A 97 10.79 -8.31 4.35
C GLU A 97 11.51 -8.50 5.69
N ASP A 98 11.71 -7.41 6.44
CA ASP A 98 12.51 -7.43 7.66
C ASP A 98 11.74 -8.09 8.83
N THR A 99 10.41 -8.02 8.85
CA THR A 99 9.63 -8.37 10.04
C THR A 99 8.59 -9.47 9.90
N ALA A 100 8.13 -9.78 8.69
CA ALA A 100 7.08 -10.78 8.45
C ALA A 100 7.62 -12.09 7.82
N TRP A 101 8.74 -12.01 7.10
CA TRP A 101 9.31 -13.18 6.42
C TRP A 101 9.78 -14.26 7.39
N GLY A 102 9.50 -15.50 7.00
CA GLY A 102 9.71 -16.70 7.81
C GLY A 102 8.54 -17.02 8.75
N ALA A 103 7.77 -16.03 9.21
CA ALA A 103 6.51 -16.27 9.92
C ALA A 103 5.31 -16.39 8.95
N TYR A 104 5.40 -15.69 7.81
CA TYR A 104 4.42 -15.74 6.74
C TYR A 104 5.07 -15.98 5.38
N ARG A 105 4.31 -16.57 4.46
CA ARG A 105 4.56 -16.47 3.02
C ARG A 105 3.79 -15.26 2.47
N THR A 106 4.50 -14.28 1.94
CA THR A 106 3.90 -13.01 1.52
C THR A 106 3.54 -13.00 0.03
N GLU A 107 2.37 -12.49 -0.33
CA GLU A 107 1.98 -12.16 -1.71
C GLU A 107 1.49 -10.70 -1.77
N PHE A 108 1.83 -9.98 -2.85
CA PHE A 108 1.61 -8.55 -2.99
C PHE A 108 0.86 -8.22 -4.28
N TYR A 109 -0.24 -7.49 -4.16
CA TYR A 109 -1.09 -7.10 -5.29
C TYR A 109 -1.38 -5.60 -5.23
N PRO A 110 -0.51 -4.76 -5.82
CA PRO A 110 -0.80 -3.33 -5.97
C PRO A 110 -1.89 -3.13 -7.02
N THR A 111 -2.84 -2.24 -6.74
CA THR A 111 -4.00 -1.91 -7.58
C THR A 111 -4.27 -0.41 -7.56
N TYR A 112 -5.08 0.06 -8.51
CA TYR A 112 -5.62 1.42 -8.55
C TYR A 112 -7.10 1.40 -8.15
N ASP A 113 -7.62 2.52 -7.64
CA ASP A 113 -9.03 2.63 -7.28
C ASP A 113 -9.89 2.87 -8.53
N TYR A 114 -10.61 1.83 -8.96
CA TYR A 114 -11.52 1.89 -10.10
C TYR A 114 -12.99 2.08 -9.69
N LYS A 115 -13.28 2.24 -8.39
CA LYS A 115 -14.65 2.16 -7.87
C LYS A 115 -15.58 3.21 -8.49
N ALA A 116 -15.15 4.47 -8.55
CA ALA A 116 -15.99 5.56 -9.07
C ALA A 116 -16.34 5.35 -10.54
N VAL A 117 -15.37 4.93 -11.36
CA VAL A 117 -15.58 4.63 -12.78
C VAL A 117 -16.51 3.43 -12.94
N GLY A 118 -16.25 2.33 -12.23
CA GLY A 118 -17.06 1.12 -12.30
C GLY A 118 -18.51 1.35 -11.89
N LEU A 119 -18.77 2.12 -10.84
CA LEU A 119 -20.14 2.50 -10.45
C LEU A 119 -20.79 3.40 -11.49
N GLY A 120 -20.04 4.34 -12.06
CA GLY A 120 -20.54 5.20 -13.14
C GLY A 120 -20.97 4.41 -14.38
N GLU A 121 -20.17 3.43 -14.80
CA GLU A 121 -20.53 2.54 -15.93
C GLU A 121 -21.73 1.63 -15.58
N HIS A 122 -21.83 1.16 -14.33
CA HIS A 122 -22.97 0.35 -13.89
C HIS A 122 -24.29 1.13 -13.93
N GLU A 123 -24.32 2.37 -13.43
CA GLU A 123 -25.53 3.20 -13.43
C GLU A 123 -25.94 3.62 -14.85
N LYS A 124 -25.00 3.86 -15.78
CA LYS A 124 -25.32 4.13 -17.19
C LYS A 124 -25.94 2.92 -17.91
N ALA A 125 -25.66 1.71 -17.43
CA ALA A 125 -26.15 0.47 -18.01
C ALA A 125 -27.52 0.03 -17.48
N ARG A 126 -28.05 0.73 -16.48
CA ARG A 126 -29.43 0.55 -15.96
C ARG A 126 -30.43 1.36 -16.76
#